data_AF-A0A7W0SFQ3-F1
#
_entry.id   AF-A0A7W0SFQ3-F1
#
_cell.length_a   1.000
_cell.length_b   1.000
_cell.length_c   1.000
_cell.angle_alpha   90.00
_cell.angle_beta   90.00
_cell.angle_gamma   90.00
#
_symmetry.space_group_name_H-M   'P 1'
#
loop_
_entity.id
_entity.type
_entity.pdbx_description
1 polymer ?
#
loop_
_entity_poly.entity_id
_entity_poly.type
_entity_poly.pdbx_seq_one_letter_code
_entity_poly.pdbx_strand_id
1 'polypeptide(L)' 'MQRNRIKRRLRAAISAASLPVGFDYVFLAGPEVAAIDFATLKGWVDKAAR' A
#
# COMPACT_ATOMS: atom_id res chain seq x y z
N MET A 1 -16.29 3.19 8.52
CA MET A 1 -15.30 4.28 8.31
C MET A 1 -13.84 3.81 8.20
N GLN A 2 -13.39 2.77 8.92
CA GLN A 2 -11.98 2.31 8.93
C GLN A 2 -11.46 1.85 7.55
N ARG A 3 -12.23 1.05 6.78
CA ARG A 3 -11.81 0.55 5.45
C ARG A 3 -11.45 1.67 4.45
N ASN A 4 -12.19 2.78 4.43
CA ASN A 4 -11.90 3.88 3.50
C ASN A 4 -10.61 4.63 3.87
N ARG A 5 -10.34 4.77 5.17
CA ARG A 5 -9.08 5.32 5.66
C ARG A 5 -7.89 4.45 5.26
N ILE A 6 -8.03 3.12 5.38
CA ILE A 6 -7.02 2.14 4.95
C ILE A 6 -6.78 2.27 3.45
N LYS A 7 -7.83 2.22 2.62
CA LYS A 7 -7.72 2.40 1.16
C LYS A 7 -7.00 3.69 0.79
N ARG A 8 -7.30 4.81 1.47
CA ARG A 8 -6.65 6.10 1.20
C ARG A 8 -5.16 6.07 1.55
N ARG A 9 -4.79 5.55 2.73
CA ARG A 9 -3.38 5.38 3.12
C ARG A 9 -2.62 4.49 2.14
N LEU A 10 -3.23 3.38 1.73
CA LEU A 10 -2.63 2.44 0.79
C LEU A 10 -2.36 3.10 -0.57
N ARG A 11 -3.35 3.82 -1.12
CA ARG A 11 -3.18 4.55 -2.38
C ARG A 11 -2.06 5.59 -2.31
N ALA A 12 -1.94 6.30 -1.19
CA ALA A 12 -0.85 7.25 -0.99
C ALA A 12 0.52 6.56 -0.95
N ALA A 13 0.64 5.42 -0.27
CA ALA A 13 1.88 4.64 -0.23
C ALA A 13 2.25 4.10 -1.63
N ILE A 14 1.26 3.56 -2.36
CA ILE A 14 1.43 3.06 -3.72
C ILE A 14 1.86 4.16 -4.68
N SER A 15 1.24 5.34 -4.60
CA SER A 15 1.60 6.47 -5.47
C SER A 15 3.02 7.00 -5.22
N ALA A 16 3.58 6.74 -4.03
CA ALA A 16 4.93 7.12 -3.65
C ALA A 16 5.96 6.00 -3.89
N ALA A 17 5.53 4.82 -4.33
CA ALA A 17 6.40 3.68 -4.64
C ALA A 17 6.66 3.62 -6.15
N SER A 18 7.87 3.19 -6.54
CA SER A 18 8.21 2.95 -7.94
C SER A 18 7.78 1.55 -8.35
N LEU A 19 6.51 1.37 -8.67
CA LEU A 19 6.00 0.11 -9.25
C LEU A 19 6.37 0.04 -10.75
N PRO A 20 6.78 -1.13 -11.26
CA PRO A 20 6.96 -1.36 -12.69
C PRO A 20 5.69 -1.01 -13.49
N VAL A 21 5.87 -0.36 -14.63
CA VAL A 21 4.78 -0.06 -15.56
C VAL A 21 4.42 -1.29 -16.41
N GLY A 22 3.18 -1.37 -16.88
CA GLY A 22 2.70 -2.46 -17.74
C GLY A 22 2.08 -3.64 -17.00
N PHE A 23 1.87 -3.51 -15.69
CA PHE A 23 1.22 -4.53 -14.85
C PHE A 23 -0.01 -3.96 -14.14
N ASP A 24 -1.03 -4.79 -13.99
CA ASP A 24 -2.15 -4.52 -13.10
C ASP A 24 -1.89 -5.10 -11.72
N TYR A 25 -1.94 -4.25 -10.69
CA TYR A 25 -1.68 -4.64 -9.31
C TYR A 25 -2.96 -4.71 -8.48
N VAL A 26 -3.17 -5.83 -7.79
CA VAL A 26 -4.24 -5.99 -6.81
C VAL A 26 -3.63 -6.09 -5.42
N PHE A 27 -3.99 -5.15 -4.55
CA PHE A 27 -3.54 -5.13 -3.16
C PHE A 27 -4.65 -5.61 -2.22
N LEU A 28 -4.37 -6.66 -1.46
CA LEU A 28 -5.24 -7.19 -0.41
C LEU A 28 -4.73 -6.69 0.96
N ALA A 29 -5.55 -5.93 1.66
CA ALA A 29 -5.20 -5.35 2.96
C ALA A 29 -6.05 -5.98 4.08
N GLY A 30 -5.37 -6.60 5.03
CA GLY A 30 -5.96 -7.11 6.27
C GLY A 30 -6.14 -6.02 7.34
N PRO A 31 -6.78 -6.35 8.47
CA PRO A 31 -6.95 -5.42 9.59
C PRO A 31 -5.63 -4.90 10.16
N GLU A 32 -4.52 -5.64 10.06
CA GLU A 32 -3.19 -5.18 10.50
C GLU A 32 -2.73 -3.88 9.82
N VAL A 33 -3.16 -3.63 8.58
CA VAL A 33 -2.79 -2.43 7.82
C VAL A 33 -3.32 -1.15 8.48
N ALA A 34 -4.37 -1.25 9.30
CA ALA A 34 -4.88 -0.12 10.05
C ALA A 34 -3.91 0.39 11.12
N ALA A 35 -3.16 -0.53 11.74
CA ALA A 35 -2.32 -0.29 12.91
C ALA A 35 -0.86 0.03 12.57
N ILE A 36 -0.40 -0.38 11.39
CA ILE A 36 0.98 -0.17 10.94
C ILE A 36 1.22 1.30 10.58
N ASP A 37 2.45 1.78 10.68
CA ASP A 37 2.84 3.13 10.25
C ASP A 37 2.97 3.26 8.72
N PHE A 38 3.13 4.48 8.22
CA PHE A 38 3.18 4.73 6.78
C PHE A 38 4.50 4.26 6.15
N ALA A 39 5.61 4.37 6.89
CA ALA A 39 6.94 4.02 6.39
C ALA A 39 7.07 2.52 6.13
N THR A 40 6.59 1.71 7.06
CA THR A 40 6.52 0.25 6.94
C THR A 40 5.62 -0.15 5.78
N LEU A 41 4.45 0.50 5.65
CA LEU A 41 3.53 0.24 4.53
C LEU A 41 4.18 0.54 3.18
N LYS A 42 4.89 1.66 3.05
CA LYS A 42 5.66 2.00 1.84
C LYS A 42 6.75 0.96 1.58
N GLY A 43 7.49 0.56 2.61
CA GLY A 43 8.52 -0.48 2.49
C GLY A 43 7.99 -1.83 1.97
N TRP A 44 6.76 -2.20 2.34
CA TRP A 44 6.12 -3.40 1.79
C TRP A 44 5.79 -3.27 0.31
N VAL A 45 5.30 -2.10 -0.12
CA VAL A 45 5.03 -1.83 -1.54
C VAL A 45 6.33 -1.81 -2.33
N ASP A 46 7.38 -1.15 -1.83
CA ASP A 46 8.70 -1.10 -2.47
C ASP A 46 9.32 -2.51 -2.60
N LYS A 47 9.10 -3.39 -1.60
CA LYS A 47 9.55 -4.78 -1.68
C LYS A 47 8.77 -5.58 -2.73
N ALA A 48 7.47 -5.33 -2.89
CA ALA A 48 6.65 -6.00 -3.90
C ALA A 48 6.92 -5.49 -5.33
N ALA A 49 7.60 -4.34 -5.46
CA ALA A 49 8.00 -3.74 -6.72
C ALA A 49 9.31 -4.31 -7.31
N ARG A 50 10.07 -5.05 -6.49
CA ARG A 50 11.31 -5.75 -6.88
C ARG A 50 11.00 -7.18 -7.32
#